data_AF-A0AAE5MS92-F1
#
_entry.id   AF-A0AAE5MS92-F1
#
_cell.length_a   1.000
_cell.length_b   1.000
_cell.length_c   1.000
_cell.angle_alpha   90.00
_cell.angle_beta   90.00
_cell.angle_gamma   90.00
#
_symmetry.space_group_name_H-M   'P 1'
#
loop_
_entity.id
_entity.type
_entity.pdbx_description
1 polymer ?
#
loop_
_entity_poly.entity_id
_entity_poly.type
_entity_poly.pdbx_seq_one_letter_code
_entity_poly.pdbx_strand_id
1 'polypeptide(L)' 'MRKYYSVCDWLGNELFASNDEWEAVDWYDEHENGDADLQLFVYDEEPIVPEETYDAFAYGHELTNKQLYCFHY' A
#
# COMPACT_ATOMS: atom_id res chain seq x y z
N MET A 1 16.20 -0.17 -11.38
CA MET A 1 15.78 0.00 -9.96
C MET A 1 14.73 -1.04 -9.67
N ARG A 2 14.77 -1.65 -8.49
CA ARG A 2 13.81 -2.70 -8.10
C ARG A 2 12.64 -1.98 -7.43
N LYS A 3 11.44 -2.12 -7.99
CA LYS A 3 10.25 -1.48 -7.44
C LYS A 3 9.75 -2.27 -6.24
N TYR A 4 9.17 -1.57 -5.27
CA TYR A 4 8.48 -2.14 -4.13
C TYR A 4 7.00 -1.80 -4.24
N TYR A 5 6.15 -2.79 -4.02
CA TYR A 5 4.69 -2.68 -4.11
C TYR A 5 4.12 -2.99 -2.74
N SER A 6 3.27 -2.10 -2.22
CA SER A 6 2.67 -2.22 -0.88
C SER A 6 1.16 -2.06 -0.99
N VAL A 7 0.42 -3.01 -0.44
CA VAL A 7 -1.03 -2.95 -0.30
C VAL A 7 -1.36 -2.57 1.13
N CYS A 8 -2.05 -1.46 1.33
CA CYS A 8 -2.46 -0.98 2.64
C CYS A 8 -4.00 -0.91 2.79
N ASP A 9 -4.47 -0.93 4.03
CA ASP A 9 -5.86 -0.58 4.36
C ASP A 9 -6.09 0.96 4.29
N TRP A 10 -7.33 1.39 4.52
CA TRP A 10 -7.71 2.81 4.50
C TRP A 10 -6.97 3.65 5.53
N LEU A 11 -6.53 3.02 6.62
CA LEU A 11 -5.73 3.65 7.65
C LEU A 11 -4.28 3.76 7.24
N GLY A 12 -3.82 3.13 6.15
CA GLY A 12 -2.42 3.13 5.73
C GLY A 12 -1.58 2.01 6.35
N ASN A 13 -2.18 1.04 7.04
CA ASN A 13 -1.45 -0.14 7.53
C ASN A 13 -1.11 -1.06 6.37
N GLU A 14 0.18 -1.38 6.19
CA GLU A 14 0.62 -2.36 5.20
C GLU A 14 0.11 -3.76 5.58
N LEU A 15 -0.65 -4.36 4.66
CA LEU A 15 -1.19 -5.71 4.79
C LEU A 15 -0.36 -6.73 4.00
N PHE A 16 0.23 -6.28 2.88
CA PHE A 16 1.03 -7.10 2.00
C PHE A 16 2.05 -6.25 1.25
N ALA A 17 3.22 -6.81 0.98
CA ALA A 17 4.20 -6.18 0.11
C ALA A 17 5.01 -7.19 -0.70
N SER A 18 5.38 -6.81 -1.91
CA SER A 18 6.25 -7.59 -2.79
C SER A 18 7.15 -6.70 -3.64
N ASN A 19 8.19 -7.30 -4.23
CA ASN A 19 8.99 -6.68 -5.29
C ASN A 19 8.51 -7.11 -6.69
N ASP A 20 7.42 -7.88 -6.78
CA ASP A 20 6.75 -8.28 -8.02
C ASP A 20 5.42 -7.55 -8.16
N GLU A 21 5.19 -6.93 -9.32
CA GLU A 21 3.97 -6.19 -9.62
C GLU A 21 2.74 -7.10 -9.65
N TRP A 22 2.87 -8.29 -10.26
CA TRP A 22 1.74 -9.18 -10.47
C TRP A 22 1.29 -9.82 -9.16
N GLU A 23 2.23 -10.16 -8.26
CA GLU A 23 1.85 -10.65 -6.92
C GLU A 23 1.06 -9.60 -6.13
N ALA A 24 1.46 -8.32 -6.21
CA ALA A 24 0.77 -7.26 -5.48
C ALA A 24 -0.63 -6.97 -6.06
N VAL A 25 -0.77 -7.01 -7.40
CA VAL A 25 -2.06 -6.84 -8.07
C VAL A 25 -2.98 -8.04 -7.82
N ASP A 26 -2.49 -9.27 -7.97
CA ASP A 26 -3.28 -10.47 -7.71
C ASP A 26 -3.74 -10.52 -6.24
N TRP A 27 -2.86 -10.18 -5.30
CA TRP A 27 -3.23 -10.11 -3.88
C TRP A 27 -4.30 -9.06 -3.63
N TYR A 28 -4.15 -7.87 -4.22
CA TYR A 28 -5.13 -6.78 -4.12
C TYR A 28 -6.51 -7.20 -4.64
N ASP A 29 -6.58 -7.76 -5.85
CA ASP A 29 -7.84 -8.16 -6.50
C ASP A 29 -8.56 -9.30 -5.74
N GLU A 30 -7.80 -10.23 -5.15
CA GLU A 30 -8.36 -11.31 -4.34
C GLU A 30 -9.01 -10.79 -3.04
N HIS A 31 -8.52 -9.69 -2.48
CA HIS A 31 -8.90 -9.17 -1.16
C HIS A 31 -9.79 -7.92 -1.19
N GLU A 32 -9.99 -7.28 -2.35
CA GLU A 32 -10.93 -6.16 -2.52
C GLU A 32 -12.40 -6.58 -2.36
N ASN A 33 -12.74 -7.83 -2.69
CA ASN A 33 -14.12 -8.33 -2.77
C ASN A 33 -14.88 -8.42 -1.42
N GLY A 34 -14.35 -7.87 -0.32
CA GLY A 34 -14.82 -8.10 1.06
C GLY A 34 -15.03 -6.89 1.97
N ASP A 35 -15.20 -5.67 1.44
CA ASP A 35 -15.39 -4.39 2.20
C ASP A 35 -14.10 -3.73 2.73
N ALA A 36 -12.92 -4.07 2.21
CA ALA A 36 -11.69 -3.38 2.58
C ALA A 36 -11.36 -2.26 1.58
N ASP A 37 -11.39 -1.00 2.04
CA ASP A 37 -10.86 0.15 1.31
C ASP A 37 -9.33 0.01 1.17
N LEU A 38 -8.88 -0.77 0.19
CA LEU A 38 -7.47 -1.07 -0.05
C LEU A 38 -6.83 -0.05 -0.99
N GLN A 39 -5.56 0.23 -0.74
CA GLN A 39 -4.72 1.13 -1.53
C GLN A 39 -3.43 0.44 -1.95
N LEU A 40 -3.07 0.51 -3.23
CA LEU A 40 -1.81 -0.03 -3.75
C LEU A 40 -0.82 1.10 -4.06
N PHE A 41 0.34 1.04 -3.41
CA PHE A 41 1.44 1.99 -3.52
C PHE A 41 2.64 1.36 -4.20
N VAL A 42 3.41 2.18 -4.95
CA VAL A 42 4.65 1.74 -5.58
C VAL A 42 5.78 2.70 -5.28
N TYR A 43 6.94 2.13 -4.97
CA TYR A 43 8.13 2.85 -4.56
C TYR A 43 9.32 2.38 -5.39
N ASP A 44 10.28 3.28 -5.65
CA ASP A 44 11.54 2.93 -6.32
C ASP A 44 12.52 2.18 -5.39
N GLU A 45 12.26 2.19 -4.09
CA GLU A 45 12.97 1.50 -3.02
C GLU A 45 12.00 1.19 -1.86
N GLU A 46 12.29 0.15 -1.07
CA GLU A 46 11.49 -0.22 0.11
C GLU A 46 11.39 0.98 1.08
N PRO A 47 10.17 1.43 1.44
CA PRO A 47 10.01 2.56 2.33
C PRO A 47 10.51 2.20 3.73
N ILE A 48 11.45 2.99 4.26
CA ILE A 48 11.85 2.90 5.66
C ILE A 48 10.73 3.56 6.49
N VAL A 49 9.87 2.76 7.11
CA VAL A 49 8.86 3.26 8.05
C VAL A 49 9.56 3.62 9.38
N PRO A 50 9.61 4.89 9.80
CA PRO A 50 10.16 5.25 11.11
C PRO A 50 9.36 4.58 12.23
N GLU A 51 10.03 3.96 13.21
CA GLU A 51 9.37 3.33 14.37
C GLU A 51 8.45 4.29 15.16
N GLU A 52 8.61 5.61 15.00
CA GLU A 52 7.84 6.63 15.71
C GLU A 52 6.52 7.02 15.01
N THR A 53 6.32 6.66 13.73
CA THR A 53 5.05 6.86 13.02
C THR A 53 4.14 5.65 13.17
N TYR A 54 3.72 5.37 14.41
CA TYR A 54 2.64 4.39 14.71
C TYR A 54 1.25 4.90 14.33
N ASP A 55 1.14 6.14 13.84
CA ASP A 55 -0.10 6.65 13.28
C ASP A 55 -0.17 6.24 11.82
N ALA A 56 -0.84 5.11 11.58
CA ALA A 56 -1.11 4.61 10.24
C ALA A 56 -1.67 5.73 9.35
N PHE A 57 -2.54 6.59 9.89
CA PHE A 57 -3.16 7.68 9.13
C PHE A 57 -2.13 8.71 8.65
N ALA A 58 -1.12 9.02 9.48
CA ALA A 58 -0.02 9.88 9.09
C ALA A 58 0.86 9.23 8.01
N TYR A 59 1.13 7.93 8.13
CA TYR A 59 1.86 7.17 7.12
C TYR A 59 1.09 7.16 5.79
N GLY A 60 -0.19 6.79 5.78
CA GLY A 60 -1.07 6.86 4.60
C GLY A 60 -1.12 8.25 3.95
N HIS A 61 -1.07 9.33 4.74
CA HIS A 61 -0.99 10.70 4.23
C HIS A 61 0.36 11.02 3.55
N GLU A 62 1.47 10.49 4.04
CA GLU A 62 2.76 10.61 3.35
C GLU A 62 2.81 9.77 2.07
N LEU A 63 2.11 8.65 2.06
CA LEU A 63 2.03 7.72 0.94
C LEU A 63 1.16 8.21 -0.22
N THR A 64 0.27 9.18 -0.02
CA THR A 64 -0.72 9.60 -1.03
C THR A 64 -0.09 10.13 -2.32
N ASN A 65 1.13 10.68 -2.25
CA ASN A 65 1.89 11.13 -3.43
C ASN A 65 2.55 9.98 -4.23
N LYS A 66 2.53 8.77 -3.68
CA LYS A 66 3.12 7.54 -4.25
C LYS A 66 2.06 6.48 -4.59
N GLN A 67 0.79 6.86 -4.48
CA GLN A 67 -0.35 6.01 -4.73
C GLN A 67 -0.59 5.88 -6.23
N LEU A 68 -0.69 4.65 -6.73
CA LEU A 68 -1.02 4.38 -8.13
C LEU A 68 -2.50 4.07 -8.33
N TYR A 69 -3.11 3.38 -7.36
CA TYR A 69 -4.51 3.02 -7.41
C TYR A 69 -5.21 3.42 -6.10
N CYS A 70 -6.30 4.17 -6.26
CA CYS A 70 -7.24 4.50 -5.21
C CYS A 70 -8.64 4.29 -5.78
N PHE A 71 -9.40 3.36 -5.20
CA PHE A 71 -10.83 3.26 -5.47
C PHE A 71 -11.55 3.66 -4.19
N HIS A 72 -12.26 4.80 -4.27
CA HIS A 72 -13.18 5.23 -3.22
C HIS A 72 -14.58 4.82 -3.65
N TYR A 73 -15.33 4.14 -2.78
CA TYR A 73 -16.77 3.96 -2.93
C TYR A 73 -17.55 5.07 -2.20
#